data_AF-A0A9X9QAJ3-F1
#
_entry.id   AF-A0A9X9QAJ3-F1
#
_cell.length_a   1.000
_cell.length_b   1.000
_cell.length_c   1.000
_cell.angle_alpha   90.00
_cell.angle_beta   90.00
_cell.angle_gamma   90.00
#
_symmetry.space_group_name_H-M   'P 1'
#
loop_
_entity.id
_entity.type
_entity.pdbx_description
1 polymer ?
#
loop_
_entity_poly.entity_id
_entity_poly.type
_entity_poly.pdbx_seq_one_letter_code
_entity_poly.pdbx_strand_id
1 'polypeptide(L)' 'PGLQEAIDDLVKKYKLSRAFVRPSGTEDIVRVYAEADSQENADSLAHAVSLAVFQLAGGVGEAPQLGL' A
#
# COMPACT_ATOMS: atom_id res chain seq x y z
N PRO A 1 -4.72 14.25 -7.36
CA PRO A 1 -4.11 13.64 -6.15
C PRO A 1 -2.94 12.75 -6.55
N GLY A 2 -1.78 12.93 -5.92
CA GLY A 2 -0.64 12.04 -6.10
C GLY A 2 -0.75 10.78 -5.23
N LEU A 3 0.26 9.92 -5.33
CA LEU A 3 0.30 8.68 -4.57
C LEU A 3 0.38 8.92 -3.05
N GLN A 4 1.15 9.91 -2.61
CA GLN A 4 1.29 10.20 -1.18
C GLN A 4 -0.04 10.67 -0.58
N GLU A 5 -0.77 11.57 -1.26
CA GLU A 5 -2.07 12.02 -0.77
C GLU A 5 -3.09 10.87 -0.70
N ALA A 6 -3.05 9.95 -1.67
CA ALA A 6 -3.89 8.75 -1.64
C ALA A 6 -3.56 7.83 -0.45
N ILE A 7 -2.28 7.64 -0.13
CA ILE A 7 -1.84 6.86 1.03
C ILE A 7 -2.29 7.54 2.33
N ASP A 8 -2.12 8.86 2.43
CA ASP A 8 -2.53 9.63 3.62
C ASP A 8 -4.03 9.49 3.89
N ASP A 9 -4.86 9.47 2.84
CA ASP A 9 -6.31 9.26 2.95
C ASP A 9 -6.70 7.81 3.27
N LEU A 10 -5.93 6.83 2.81
CA LEU A 10 -6.14 5.42 3.20
C LEU A 10 -5.81 5.18 4.67
N VAL A 11 -4.68 5.71 5.16
CA VAL A 11 -4.24 5.56 6.55
C VAL A 11 -5.32 6.05 7.53
N LYS A 12 -5.97 7.19 7.26
CA LYS A 12 -7.05 7.75 8.09
C LYS A 12 -8.25 6.82 8.31
N LYS A 13 -8.45 5.79 7.48
CA LYS A 13 -9.56 4.84 7.58
C LYS A 13 -9.34 3.74 8.63
N TYR A 14 -8.10 3.55 9.06
CA TYR A 14 -7.70 2.48 9.97
C TYR A 14 -7.18 3.07 11.28
N LYS A 15 -7.35 2.33 12.39
CA LYS A 15 -6.92 2.78 13.72
C LYS A 15 -5.45 2.44 13.95
N LEU A 16 -4.73 3.38 14.60
CA LEU A 16 -3.30 3.27 14.91
C LEU A 16 -2.46 2.80 13.71
N SER A 17 -2.76 3.36 12.54
CA SER A 17 -2.24 2.90 11.27
C SER A 17 -1.13 3.77 10.71
N ARG A 18 -0.29 3.16 9.88
CA ARG A 18 0.72 3.84 9.08
C ARG A 18 1.01 3.00 7.85
N ALA A 19 1.29 3.65 6.73
CA ALA A 19 1.78 2.98 5.53
C ALA A 19 2.79 3.86 4.80
N PHE A 20 3.72 3.22 4.10
CA PHE A 20 4.64 3.90 3.20
C PHE A 20 5.11 2.96 2.09
N VAL A 21 5.60 3.56 1.02
CA VAL A 21 6.06 2.86 -0.16
C VAL A 21 7.43 3.36 -0.58
N ARG A 22 8.26 2.48 -1.13
CA ARG A 22 9.56 2.87 -1.67
C ARG A 22 9.97 1.98 -2.85
N PRO A 23 10.71 2.51 -3.83
CA PRO A 23 11.38 1.64 -4.80
C PRO A 23 12.43 0.78 -4.10
N SER A 24 12.62 -0.46 -4.56
CA SER A 24 13.78 -1.26 -4.18
C SER A 24 15.04 -0.67 -4.83
N GLY A 25 16.18 -0.73 -4.12
CA GLY A 25 17.46 -0.26 -4.65
C GLY A 25 18.22 -1.31 -5.47
N THR A 26 17.75 -2.56 -5.46
CA THR A 26 18.47 -3.73 -5.99
C THR A 26 17.61 -4.64 -6.86
N GLU A 27 16.31 -4.40 -6.93
CA GLU A 27 15.34 -5.23 -7.66
C GLU A 27 14.37 -4.30 -8.38
N ASP A 28 13.84 -4.74 -9.51
CA ASP A 28 12.82 -4.01 -10.27
C ASP A 28 11.43 -4.20 -9.64
N ILE A 29 11.27 -3.73 -8.41
CA ILE A 29 10.04 -3.83 -7.62
C ILE A 29 9.83 -2.58 -6.76
N VAL A 30 8.58 -2.34 -6.39
CA VAL A 30 8.20 -1.39 -5.33
C VAL A 30 7.85 -2.18 -4.07
N ARG A 31 8.31 -1.70 -2.92
CA ARG A 31 8.02 -2.30 -1.61
C ARG A 31 6.95 -1.48 -0.90
N VAL A 32 5.91 -2.16 -0.43
CA VAL A 32 4.81 -1.59 0.36
C VAL A 32 4.93 -2.10 1.79
N TYR A 33 4.78 -1.19 2.75
CA TYR A 33 4.66 -1.51 4.16
C TYR A 33 3.37 -0.89 4.71
N ALA A 34 2.66 -1.63 5.55
CA ALA A 34 1.51 -1.13 6.30
C ALA A 34 1.45 -1.78 7.69
N GLU A 35 0.96 -1.02 8.65
CA GLU A 35 0.64 -1.46 10.01
C GLU A 35 -0.67 -0.82 10.48
N ALA A 36 -1.35 -1.47 11.41
CA ALA A 36 -2.58 -1.01 12.06
C ALA A 36 -2.78 -1.71 13.42
N ASP A 37 -3.87 -1.39 14.10
CA ASP A 37 -4.22 -1.95 15.41
C ASP A 37 -4.57 -3.46 15.41
N SER A 38 -4.91 -4.02 14.24
CA SER A 38 -5.17 -5.46 14.06
C SER A 38 -4.49 -5.98 12.79
N GLN A 39 -4.27 -7.29 12.74
CA GLN A 39 -3.74 -7.95 11.55
C GLN A 39 -4.66 -7.74 10.34
N GLU A 40 -5.98 -7.92 10.52
CA GLU A 40 -6.97 -7.70 9.47
C GLU A 40 -6.91 -6.27 8.88
N ASN A 41 -6.75 -5.26 9.74
CA ASN A 41 -6.62 -3.87 9.31
C ASN A 41 -5.27 -3.61 8.62
N ALA A 42 -4.19 -4.22 9.10
CA ALA A 42 -2.87 -4.10 8.49
C ALA A 42 -2.85 -4.74 7.09
N ASP A 43 -3.41 -5.93 6.94
CA ASP A 43 -3.51 -6.66 5.67
C ASP A 43 -4.41 -5.90 4.68
N SER A 44 -5.56 -5.40 5.16
CA SER A 44 -6.46 -4.56 4.37
C SER A 44 -5.80 -3.26 3.89
N LEU A 45 -5.05 -2.59 4.77
CA LEU A 45 -4.33 -1.36 4.42
C LEU A 45 -3.18 -1.65 3.45
N ALA A 46 -2.41 -2.73 3.67
CA ALA A 46 -1.34 -3.16 2.78
C ALA A 46 -1.88 -3.40 1.35
N HIS A 47 -3.02 -4.08 1.26
CA HIS A 47 -3.67 -4.36 -0.01
C HIS A 47 -4.17 -3.07 -0.69
N ALA A 48 -4.86 -2.20 0.05
CA ALA A 48 -5.36 -0.93 -0.48
C ALA A 48 -4.21 -0.02 -0.98
N VAL A 49 -3.10 0.06 -0.25
CA VAL A 49 -1.92 0.83 -0.66
C VAL A 49 -1.25 0.20 -1.88
N SER A 50 -1.17 -1.13 -1.94
CA SER A 50 -0.62 -1.82 -3.11
C SER A 50 -1.45 -1.54 -4.38
N LEU A 51 -2.77 -1.51 -4.28
CA LEU A 51 -3.65 -1.11 -5.38
C LEU A 51 -3.43 0.35 -5.80
N ALA A 52 -3.26 1.27 -4.85
CA ALA A 52 -2.97 2.67 -5.14
C ALA A 52 -1.62 2.84 -5.87
N VAL A 53 -0.58 2.10 -5.44
CA VAL A 53 0.73 2.05 -6.14
C VAL A 53 0.53 1.56 -7.57
N PHE A 54 -0.18 0.45 -7.75
CA PHE A 54 -0.40 -0.13 -9.07
C PHE A 54 -1.11 0.87 -10.01
N GLN A 55 -2.15 1.54 -9.53
CA GLN A 55 -2.95 2.48 -10.33
C GLN A 55 -2.25 3.81 -10.61
N LEU A 56 -1.53 4.36 -9.63
CA LEU A 56 -1.01 5.73 -9.70
C LEU A 56 0.48 5.82 -10.04
N ALA A 57 1.23 4.72 -9.90
CA ALA A 57 2.68 4.68 -10.15
C ALA A 57 3.07 3.72 -11.29
N GLY A 58 2.13 3.38 -12.17
CA GLY A 58 2.41 2.60 -13.39
C GLY A 58 2.70 1.13 -13.12
N GLY A 59 1.90 0.50 -12.25
CA GLY A 59 1.99 -0.93 -11.98
C GLY A 59 1.93 -1.78 -13.25
N VAL A 60 2.71 -2.85 -13.26
CA VAL A 60 2.82 -3.81 -14.37
C VAL A 60 2.57 -5.23 -13.87
N GLY A 61 2.10 -6.12 -14.75
CA GLY A 61 1.77 -7.50 -14.39
C GLY A 61 0.37 -7.65 -13.77
N GLU A 62 0.22 -8.63 -12.88
CA GLU A 62 -1.05 -8.87 -12.19
C GLU A 62 -1.30 -7.82 -11.10
N ALA A 63 -2.55 -7.41 -10.95
CA ALA A 63 -2.95 -6.52 -9.88
C ALA A 63 -2.74 -7.21 -8.51
N PRO A 64 -2.36 -6.46 -7.45
CA PRO A 64 -2.24 -6.99 -6.11
C PRO A 64 -3.50 -7.73 -5.69
N GLN A 65 -3.34 -8.95 -5.18
CA GLN A 65 -4.44 -9.75 -4.61
C GLN A 65 -4.39 -9.62 -3.09
N LEU A 66 -5.55 -9.69 -2.43
CA LEU A 66 -5.60 -9.74 -0.98
C LEU A 66 -5.02 -11.10 -0.56
N GLY A 67 -3.90 -11.08 0.15
CA GLY A 67 -3.34 -12.30 0.72
C GLY A 67 -4.32 -12.87 1.74
N LEU A 68 -4.61 -14.17 1.62
CA LEU A 68 -5.35 -14.94 2.63
C LEU A 68 -4.47 -15.21 3.86
#